data_AF-A0A8J3DLD9-F1
#
_entry.id   AF-A0A8J3DLD9-F1
#
_cell.length_a   1.000
_cell.length_b   1.000
_cell.length_c   1.000
_cell.angle_alpha   90.00
_cell.angle_beta   90.00
_cell.angle_gamma   90.00
#
_symmetry.space_group_name_H-M   'P 1'
#
loop_
_entity.id
_entity.type
_entity.pdbx_description
1 polymer ?
#
loop_
_entity_poly.entity_id
_entity_poly.type
_entity_poly.pdbx_seq_one_letter_code
_entity_poly.pdbx_strand_id
1 'polypeptide(L)' 'MKDSSTGVQISRYELVALHTIAVGTADRENIPGIARTTVAKLLEKGLIERMDEVRFGQPTYRLTPQGKDALTRFRQR' A
#
# COMPACT_ATOMS: atom_id res chain seq x y z
N MET A 1 14.47 -22.89 16.68
CA MET A 1 13.59 -22.53 15.54
C MET A 1 12.70 -21.39 16.01
N LYS A 2 12.66 -20.24 15.32
CA LYS A 2 11.65 -19.20 15.57
C LYS A 2 10.67 -19.22 14.40
N ASP A 3 9.53 -19.86 14.59
CA ASP A 3 8.37 -19.75 13.72
C ASP A 3 7.72 -18.37 13.94
N SER A 4 8.38 -17.31 13.47
CA SER A 4 7.80 -15.98 13.46
C SER A 4 6.89 -15.84 12.23
N SER A 5 5.72 -16.45 12.32
CA SER A 5 4.58 -16.14 11.43
C SER A 5 4.07 -14.74 11.71
N THR A 6 4.84 -13.72 11.33
CA THR A 6 4.42 -12.32 11.38
C THR A 6 3.52 -12.06 10.17
N GLY A 7 2.31 -12.62 10.19
CA GLY A 7 1.29 -12.27 9.21
C GLY A 7 0.99 -10.79 9.35
N VAL A 8 1.43 -9.96 8.40
CA VAL A 8 1.16 -8.53 8.40
C VAL A 8 -0.35 -8.31 8.51
N GLN A 9 -0.78 -7.71 9.62
CA GLN A 9 -2.18 -7.35 9.81
C GLN A 9 -2.49 -6.09 9.00
N ILE A 10 -3.53 -6.16 8.18
CA ILE A 10 -3.96 -5.09 7.27
C ILE A 10 -5.43 -4.81 7.56
N SER A 11 -5.73 -3.54 7.87
CA SER A 11 -7.09 -3.05 8.06
C SER A 11 -7.82 -2.89 6.73
N ARG A 12 -9.15 -2.77 6.77
CA ARG A 12 -9.97 -2.52 5.57
C ARG A 12 -9.53 -1.25 4.81
N TYR A 13 -9.17 -0.18 5.53
CA TYR A 13 -8.72 1.07 4.92
C TYR A 13 -7.34 0.94 4.26
N GLU A 14 -6.43 0.19 4.90
CA GLU A 14 -5.11 -0.11 4.33
C GLU A 14 -5.22 -1.02 3.09
N LEU A 15 -6.17 -1.96 3.09
CA LEU A 15 -6.45 -2.81 1.93
C LEU A 15 -6.99 -2.00 0.75
N VAL A 16 -7.94 -1.08 1.00
CA VAL A 16 -8.45 -0.16 -0.03
C VAL A 16 -7.30 0.66 -0.60
N ALA A 17 -6.43 1.21 0.27
CA ALA A 17 -5.26 1.97 -0.17
C ALA A 17 -4.28 1.16 -1.02
N LEU A 18 -3.96 -0.06 -0.60
CA LEU A 18 -3.14 -0.96 -1.41
C LEU A 18 -3.78 -1.23 -2.77
N HIS A 19 -5.10 -1.48 -2.81
CA HIS A 19 -5.80 -1.71 -4.05
C HIS A 19 -5.75 -0.49 -4.98
N THR A 20 -6.00 0.71 -4.45
CA THR A 20 -5.95 1.95 -5.24
C THR A 20 -4.55 2.23 -5.80
N ILE A 21 -3.50 1.94 -5.03
CA ILE A 21 -2.12 2.03 -5.50
C ILE A 21 -1.84 0.96 -6.58
N ALA A 22 -2.38 -0.25 -6.41
CA ALA A 22 -2.21 -1.36 -7.37
C ALA A 22 -2.79 -1.06 -8.76
N VAL A 23 -4.00 -0.46 -8.82
CA VAL A 23 -4.69 -0.18 -10.08
C VAL A 23 -4.21 1.11 -10.76
N GLY A 24 -3.15 1.75 -10.26
CA GLY A 24 -2.54 2.92 -10.90
C GLY A 24 -3.35 4.22 -10.77
N THR A 25 -4.42 4.23 -9.97
CA THR A 25 -5.14 5.48 -9.64
C THR A 25 -4.42 6.34 -8.59
N ALA A 26 -3.19 5.95 -8.21
CA ALA A 26 -2.26 6.77 -7.41
C ALA A 26 -1.67 7.98 -8.16
N ASP A 27 -2.12 8.25 -9.40
CA ASP A 27 -1.77 9.42 -10.20
C ASP A 27 -2.44 10.73 -9.76
N ARG A 28 -3.35 10.69 -8.78
CA ARG A 28 -4.09 11.88 -8.33
C ARG A 28 -3.59 12.32 -6.97
N GLU A 29 -3.45 13.64 -6.82
CA GLU A 29 -2.82 14.41 -5.74
C GLU A 29 -3.30 14.14 -4.29
N ASN A 30 -4.14 13.14 -4.14
CA ASN A 30 -4.80 12.65 -2.97
C ASN A 30 -5.33 11.34 -3.51
N ILE A 31 -5.01 10.17 -2.93
CA ILE A 31 -5.89 9.05 -3.21
C ILE A 31 -7.24 9.48 -2.61
N PRO A 32 -8.27 9.81 -3.40
CA PRO A 32 -9.43 10.52 -2.87
C PRO A 32 -10.09 9.63 -1.82
N GLY A 33 -10.13 10.10 -0.56
CA GLY A 33 -10.66 9.33 0.56
C GLY A 33 -9.65 8.47 1.34
N ILE A 34 -8.35 8.53 1.06
CA ILE A 34 -7.33 7.83 1.86
C ILE A 34 -6.53 8.81 2.68
N ALA A 35 -6.63 8.64 4.00
CA ALA A 35 -5.88 9.46 4.94
C ALA A 35 -4.37 9.31 4.72
N ARG A 36 -3.62 10.41 4.84
CA ARG A 36 -2.14 10.41 4.83
C ARG A 36 -1.55 9.44 5.86
N THR A 37 -2.24 9.26 6.98
CA THR A 37 -1.88 8.30 8.03
C THR A 37 -1.92 6.85 7.54
N THR A 38 -2.82 6.50 6.62
CA THR A 38 -2.86 5.17 6.00
C THR A 38 -1.66 4.94 5.10
N VAL A 39 -1.28 5.94 4.29
CA VAL A 39 -0.09 5.87 3.44
C VAL A 39 1.18 5.70 4.29
N ALA A 40 1.31 6.47 5.38
CA ALA A 40 2.43 6.32 6.31
C ALA A 40 2.52 4.91 6.90
N LYS A 41 1.39 4.34 7.36
CA LYS A 41 1.35 2.96 7.88
C LYS A 41 1.73 1.91 6.83
N LEU A 42 1.32 2.09 5.57
CA LEU A 42 1.69 1.18 4.50
C LEU A 42 3.19 1.23 4.19
N LEU A 43 3.82 2.41 4.27
CA LEU A 43 5.27 2.58 4.17
C LEU A 43 5.99 1.91 5.35
N GLU A 44 5.53 2.16 6.59
CA GLU A 44 6.08 1.55 7.81
C GLU A 44 6.00 0.02 7.78
N LYS A 45 4.91 -0.54 7.23
CA LYS A 45 4.74 -1.98 7.05
C LYS A 45 5.52 -2.56 5.87
N GLY A 46 6.21 -1.74 5.08
CA GLY A 46 6.95 -2.17 3.90
C GLY A 46 6.06 -2.70 2.77
N LEU A 47 4.78 -2.35 2.74
CA LEU A 47 3.82 -2.81 1.72
C LEU A 47 3.83 -1.93 0.47
N ILE A 48 4.25 -0.68 0.62
CA ILE A 48 4.48 0.26 -0.47
C ILE A 48 5.82 0.94 -0.30
N GLU A 49 6.33 1.50 -1.38
CA GLU A 49 7.53 2.33 -1.39
C GLU A 49 7.27 3.60 -2.21
N ARG A 50 7.92 4.69 -1.80
CA ARG A 50 7.90 5.94 -2.55
C ARG A 50 8.79 5.80 -3.78
N MET A 51 8.32 6.27 -4.92
CA MET A 51 9.13 6.36 -6.12
C MET A 51 9.83 7.72 -6.20
N ASP A 52 10.95 7.78 -6.93
CA ASP A 52 11.66 9.04 -7.20
C ASP A 52 10.85 9.98 -8.13
N GLU A 53 9.83 9.44 -8.79
CA GLU A 53 8.92 10.19 -9.64
C GLU A 53 7.97 11.06 -8.80
N VAL A 54 7.89 12.33 -9.17
CA VAL A 54 6.92 13.29 -8.64
C VAL A 54 5.98 13.63 -9.78
N ARG A 55 4.69 13.35 -9.62
CA ARG A 55 3.66 13.69 -10.60
C ARG A 55 2.75 14.75 -10.03
N PHE A 56 2.53 15.81 -10.80
CA PHE A 56 1.70 16.95 -10.38
C PHE A 56 2.13 17.55 -9.03
N GLY A 57 3.44 17.57 -8.75
CA GLY A 57 3.97 18.09 -7.48
C GLY A 57 3.77 17.16 -6.27
N GLN A 58 3.31 15.92 -6.47
CA GLN A 58 3.04 14.96 -5.41
C GLN A 58 3.90 13.69 -5.55
N PRO A 59 4.33 13.08 -4.43
CA PRO A 59 5.08 11.84 -4.47
C PRO A 59 4.20 10.69 -4.99
N THR A 60 4.77 9.86 -5.87
CA THR A 60 4.11 8.63 -6.31
C THR A 60 4.58 7.44 -5.47
N TYR A 61 3.73 6.41 -5.42
CA TYR A 61 3.96 5.19 -4.62
C TYR A 61 3.70 3.96 -5.47
N ARG A 62 4.49 2.90 -5.24
CA ARG A 62 4.28 1.58 -5.84
C ARG A 62 4.19 0.50 -4.77
N LEU A 63 3.56 -0.62 -5.13
CA LEU A 63 3.53 -1.81 -4.27
C LEU A 63 4.89 -2.49 -4.24
N THR A 64 5.34 -2.85 -3.05
CA THR A 64 6.45 -3.81 -2.88
C THR A 64 5.98 -5.23 -3.20
N PRO A 65 6.89 -6.22 -3.36
CA PRO A 65 6.48 -7.63 -3.48
C PRO A 65 5.56 -8.07 -2.34
N GLN A 66 5.85 -7.65 -1.10
CA GLN A 66 5.02 -7.94 0.07
C GLN A 66 3.63 -7.30 -0.02
N GLY A 67 3.53 -6.08 -0.56
CA GLY A 67 2.25 -5.42 -0.83
C GLY A 67 1.40 -6.15 -1.87
N LYS A 68 2.03 -6.69 -2.92
CA LYS A 68 1.36 -7.51 -3.94
C LYS A 68 0.86 -8.83 -3.37
N ASP A 69 1.68 -9.49 -2.56
CA ASP A 69 1.31 -10.74 -1.88
C ASP A 69 0.16 -10.53 -0.91
N ALA A 70 0.20 -9.42 -0.14
CA ALA A 70 -0.88 -9.00 0.73
C ALA A 70 -2.20 -8.91 -0.04
N LEU A 71 -2.25 -8.12 -1.12
CA LEU A 71 -3.45 -7.99 -1.96
C LEU A 71 -3.94 -9.33 -2.52
N THR A 72 -3.03 -10.18 -2.97
CA THR A 72 -3.36 -11.48 -3.56
C THR A 72 -4.04 -12.40 -2.55
N ARG A 73 -3.56 -12.43 -1.30
CA ARG A 73 -4.17 -13.23 -0.22
C ARG A 73 -5.60 -12.79 0.12
N PHE A 74 -5.92 -11.50 -0.02
CA PHE A 74 -7.28 -11.00 0.21
C PHE A 74 -8.24 -11.28 -0.93
N ARG A 75 -7.77 -11.49 -2.16
CA ARG A 75 -8.62 -11.82 -3.31
C ARG A 75 -9.10 -13.28 -3.32
N GLN A 76 -8.39 -14.17 -2.63
CA GLN A 76 -8.66 -15.63 -2.61
C GLN A 76 -9.48 -16.08 -1.40
N ARG A 77 -9.95 -15.14 -0.55
CA ARG A 77 -10.82 -15.39 0.60
C ARG A 77 -12.22 -14.90 0.30
#